data_AF-A0A957QZE2-F1
#
_entry.id   AF-A0A957QZE2-F1
#
_cell.length_a   1.000
_cell.length_b   1.000
_cell.length_c   1.000
_cell.angle_alpha   90.00
_cell.angle_beta   90.00
_cell.angle_gamma   90.00
#
_symmetry.space_group_name_H-M   'P 1'
#
loop_
_entity.id
_entity.type
_entity.pdbx_description
1 polymer ?
#
loop_
_entity_poly.entity_id
_entity_poly.type
_entity_poly.pdbx_seq_one_letter_code
_entity_poly.pdbx_strand_id
1 'polypeptide(L)' 'SLNPAQGYIVTCNHRVVDDRYPHHLGALWVNGYRARRLVALIESQPQLTLADCRRLQYDFHCEPGRELAALVAGLPLADA' A
#
# COMPACT_ATOMS: atom_id res chain seq x y z
N SER A 1 14.34 9.68 -7.99
CA SER A 1 14.52 10.48 -6.77
C SER A 1 15.82 10.04 -6.11
N LEU A 2 16.58 10.98 -5.56
CA LEU A 2 17.79 10.71 -4.78
C LEU A 2 17.66 11.45 -3.45
N ASN A 3 17.73 10.73 -2.33
CA ASN A 3 17.59 11.26 -0.96
C ASN A 3 16.38 12.19 -0.76
N PRO A 4 15.14 11.70 -0.96
CA PRO A 4 13.95 12.52 -0.74
C PRO A 4 13.84 12.99 0.71
N ALA A 5 13.30 14.20 0.94
CA ALA A 5 13.22 14.81 2.26
C ALA A 5 12.45 13.96 3.29
N GLN A 6 11.47 13.17 2.85
CA GLN A 6 10.71 12.23 3.69
C GLN A 6 11.54 11.03 4.19
N GLY A 7 12.76 10.82 3.67
CA GLY A 7 13.70 9.83 4.19
C GLY A 7 13.50 8.39 3.69
N TYR A 8 12.54 8.13 2.80
CA TYR A 8 12.28 6.78 2.28
C TYR A 8 11.79 6.76 0.82
N ILE A 9 11.94 5.61 0.17
CA ILE A 9 11.39 5.28 -1.16
C ILE A 9 10.57 3.99 -1.02
N VAL A 10 9.35 3.98 -1.56
CA VAL A 10 8.50 2.78 -1.62
C VAL A 10 8.19 2.45 -3.07
N THR A 11 8.47 1.21 -3.49
CA THR A 11 8.03 0.66 -4.78
C THR A 11 7.38 -0.70 -4.55
N CYS A 12 6.19 -0.91 -5.13
CA CYS A 12 5.38 -2.11 -4.93
C CYS A 12 4.57 -2.44 -6.18
N ASN A 13 5.19 -2.29 -7.37
CA ASN A 13 4.55 -2.49 -8.68
C ASN A 13 3.32 -1.60 -8.94
N HIS A 14 3.07 -0.62 -8.08
CA HIS A 14 2.09 0.43 -8.30
C HIS A 14 2.65 1.43 -9.31
N ARG A 15 1.75 2.22 -9.91
CA ARG A 15 2.10 3.26 -10.85
C ARG A 15 3.07 4.26 -10.22
N VAL A 16 4.23 4.45 -10.86
CA VAL A 16 5.36 5.25 -10.33
C VAL A 16 5.25 6.74 -10.66
N VAL A 17 4.49 7.08 -11.71
CA VAL A 17 4.31 8.46 -12.20
C VAL A 17 2.83 8.73 -12.47
N ASP A 18 2.42 9.99 -12.28
CA ASP A 18 1.08 10.42 -12.66
C ASP A 18 0.93 10.59 -14.19
N ASP A 19 -0.27 10.92 -14.63
CA ASP A 19 -0.60 11.04 -16.06
C ASP A 19 0.01 12.28 -16.75
N ARG A 20 0.76 13.11 -16.01
CA ARG A 20 1.48 14.27 -16.57
C ARG A 20 2.89 13.89 -17.05
N TYR A 21 3.38 12.71 -16.72
CA TYR A 21 4.69 12.26 -17.20
C TYR A 21 4.68 12.07 -18.71
N PRO A 22 5.63 12.66 -19.47
CA PRO A 22 5.51 12.82 -20.92
C PRO A 22 5.71 11.52 -21.72
N HIS A 23 6.16 10.44 -21.07
CA HIS A 23 6.47 9.18 -21.74
C HIS A 23 5.57 8.05 -21.25
N HIS A 24 5.11 7.22 -22.19
CA HIS A 24 4.37 6.01 -21.85
C HIS A 24 5.31 4.98 -21.20
N LEU A 25 5.01 4.62 -19.94
CA LEU A 25 5.79 3.62 -19.19
C LEU A 25 5.06 2.26 -19.04
N GLY A 26 3.88 2.13 -19.63
CA GLY A 26 3.01 0.96 -19.50
C GLY A 26 1.65 1.26 -18.88
N ALA A 27 0.69 0.36 -19.10
CA ALA A 27 -0.68 0.46 -18.59
C ALA A 27 -1.02 -0.55 -17.48
N LEU A 28 -0.16 -1.55 -17.26
CA LEU A 28 -0.38 -2.61 -16.28
C LEU A 28 0.36 -2.29 -14.98
N TRP A 29 -0.42 -1.98 -13.94
CA TRP A 29 0.08 -1.64 -12.61
C TRP A 29 -0.76 -2.38 -11.56
N VAL A 30 -0.17 -2.64 -10.40
CA VAL A 30 -0.90 -3.15 -9.25
C VAL A 30 -1.60 -2.00 -8.53
N ASN A 31 -2.80 -2.24 -7.99
CA ASN A 31 -3.72 -1.30 -7.31
C ASN A 31 -3.15 -0.44 -6.14
N GLY A 32 -1.88 -0.65 -5.75
CA GLY A 32 -1.19 0.17 -4.76
C GLY A 32 -1.50 -0.13 -3.30
N TYR A 33 -2.29 -1.16 -2.96
CA TYR A 33 -2.57 -1.48 -1.55
C TYR A 33 -1.30 -1.73 -0.72
N ARG A 34 -0.35 -2.52 -1.24
CA ARG A 34 0.94 -2.77 -0.56
C ARG A 34 1.75 -1.49 -0.35
N ALA A 35 1.73 -0.57 -1.31
CA ALA A 35 2.45 0.69 -1.20
C ALA A 35 1.85 1.55 -0.09
N ARG A 36 0.52 1.71 -0.08
CA ARG A 36 -0.20 2.45 0.97
C ARG A 36 0.04 1.84 2.36
N ARG A 37 0.01 0.51 2.45
CA ARG A 37 0.28 -0.22 3.70
C ARG A 37 1.70 0.03 4.22
N LEU A 38 2.73 -0.04 3.36
CA LEU A 38 4.11 0.24 3.76
C LEU A 38 4.31 1.70 4.17
N VAL A 39 3.76 2.66 3.42
CA VAL A 39 3.83 4.09 3.78
C VAL A 39 3.23 4.32 5.16
N ALA A 40 2.02 3.81 5.42
CA ALA A 40 1.37 3.94 6.73
C ALA A 40 2.21 3.34 7.88
N LEU A 41 2.87 2.20 7.66
CA LEU A 41 3.72 1.58 8.67
C LEU A 41 5.03 2.35 8.89
N ILE A 42 5.69 2.82 7.83
CA ILE A 42 6.89 3.65 7.91
C ILE A 42 6.60 4.95 8.65
N GLU A 43 5.45 5.58 8.37
CA GLU A 43 5.05 6.86 8.97
C GLU A 43 4.45 6.71 10.37
N SER A 44 4.08 5.50 10.80
CA SER A 44 3.51 5.26 12.13
C SER A 44 4.51 5.41 13.28
N GLN A 45 5.81 5.48 12.99
CA GLN A 45 6.87 5.60 14.00
C GLN A 45 8.02 6.47 13.48
N PRO A 46 8.71 7.22 14.37
CA PRO A 46 9.75 8.16 13.95
C PRO A 46 11.04 7.47 13.44
N GLN A 47 11.26 6.21 13.78
CA GLN A 47 12.43 5.44 13.35
C GLN A 47 12.06 3.95 13.26
N LEU A 48 12.56 3.28 12.21
CA LEU A 48 12.45 1.84 12.04
C LEU A 48 13.70 1.13 12.57
N THR A 49 13.48 0.05 13.31
CA THR A 49 14.53 -0.89 13.71
C THR A 49 14.67 -2.04 12.71
N LEU A 50 15.74 -2.82 12.80
CA LEU A 50 15.88 -4.05 12.02
C LEU A 50 14.74 -5.05 12.29
N ALA A 51 14.24 -5.09 13.54
CA ALA A 51 13.12 -5.95 13.91
C ALA A 51 11.81 -5.49 13.24
N ASP A 52 11.59 -4.18 13.11
CA ASP A 52 10.48 -3.63 12.33
C ASP A 52 10.56 -4.08 10.88
N CYS A 53 11.70 -3.87 10.23
CA CYS A 53 11.91 -4.28 8.84
C CYS A 53 11.65 -5.79 8.64
N ARG A 54 12.04 -6.64 9.60
CA ARG A 54 11.72 -8.06 9.56
C ARG A 54 10.21 -8.31 9.66
N ARG A 55 9.50 -7.64 10.58
CA ARG A 55 8.04 -7.76 10.70
C ARG A 55 7.31 -7.32 9.43
N LEU A 56 7.77 -6.24 8.80
CA LEU A 56 7.18 -5.73 7.55
C LEU A 56 7.18 -6.78 6.42
N GLN A 57 8.18 -7.67 6.38
CA GLN A 57 8.24 -8.75 5.38
C GLN A 57 7.17 -9.82 5.58
N TYR A 58 6.55 -9.89 6.76
CA TYR A 58 5.48 -10.83 7.12
C TYR A 58 4.14 -10.12 7.34
N ASP A 59 3.94 -8.93 6.78
CA ASP A 59 2.66 -8.23 6.86
C ASP A 59 1.63 -8.87 5.92
N PHE A 60 0.58 -9.46 6.50
CA PHE A 60 -0.54 -10.09 5.78
C PHE A 60 -1.81 -9.24 5.79
N HIS A 61 -1.69 -7.94 6.08
CA HIS A 61 -2.84 -7.04 6.16
C HIS A 61 -3.54 -6.92 4.79
N CYS A 62 -4.83 -7.25 4.76
CA CYS A 62 -5.64 -7.25 3.54
C CYS A 62 -6.58 -6.05 3.49
N GLU A 63 -6.07 -4.92 2.99
CA GLU A 63 -6.88 -3.71 2.77
C GLU A 63 -8.13 -3.95 1.91
N PRO A 64 -8.07 -4.61 0.73
CA PRO A 64 -9.27 -4.86 -0.06
C PRO A 64 -10.28 -5.77 0.65
N GLY A 65 -9.83 -6.66 1.54
CA GLY A 65 -10.71 -7.48 2.37
C GLY A 65 -11.50 -6.65 3.37
N ARG A 66 -10.89 -5.60 3.94
CA ARG A 66 -11.56 -4.66 4.84
C ARG A 66 -12.55 -3.77 4.10
N GLU A 67 -12.17 -3.28 2.92
CA GLU A 67 -13.08 -2.52 2.05
C GLU A 67 -14.31 -3.37 1.68
N LEU A 68 -14.09 -4.63 1.28
CA LEU A 68 -15.17 -5.56 0.98
C LEU A 68 -16.07 -5.78 2.20
N ALA A 69 -15.49 -6.07 3.37
CA ALA A 69 -16.24 -6.27 4.61
C ALA A 69 -17.12 -5.05 4.95
N ALA A 70 -16.60 -3.83 4.78
CA ALA A 70 -17.36 -2.61 5.00
C ALA A 70 -18.54 -2.46 4.03
N LEU A 71 -18.34 -2.80 2.75
CA LEU A 71 -19.39 -2.74 1.72
C LEU A 71 -20.52 -3.73 1.98
N VAL A 72 -20.20 -4.94 2.48
CA VAL A 72 -21.20 -5.99 2.69
C VAL A 72 -21.83 -5.98 4.08
N ALA A 73 -21.28 -5.22 5.03
CA ALA A 73 -21.77 -5.18 6.41
C ALA A 73 -23.24 -4.78 6.57
N GLY A 74 -23.78 -4.02 5.61
CA GLY A 74 -25.19 -3.59 5.59
C GLY A 74 -26.13 -4.51 4.82
N LEU A 75 -25.63 -5.59 4.21
CA LEU A 75 -26.47 -6.50 3.43
C LEU A 75 -27.24 -7.46 4.35
N PRO A 76 -28.52 -7.73 4.05
CA PRO A 76 -29.26 -8.75 4.79
C PRO A 76 -28.56 -10.10 4.62
N LEU A 77 -28.34 -10.79 5.74
CA LEU A 77 -27.94 -12.19 5.69
C LEU A 77 -29.14 -12.99 5.17
N ALA A 78 -28.94 -13.74 4.09
CA ALA A 78 -29.93 -14.75 3.72
C ALA A 78 -29.87 -15.86 4.77
N ASP A 79 -31.05 -16.30 5.25
CA ASP A 79 -31.13 -17.49 6.09
C ASP A 79 -30.57 -18.69 5.30
N ALA A 80 -29.67 -19.44 5.94
CA ALA A 80 -29.02 -20.62 5.37
C ALA A 80 -29.96 -21.84 5.30
#